data_AF-A0A812YVP4-F1
#
_entry.id   AF-A0A812YVP4-F1
#
_cell.length_a   1.000
_cell.length_b   1.000
_cell.length_c   1.000
_cell.angle_alpha   90.00
_cell.angle_beta   90.00
_cell.angle_gamma   90.00
#
_symmetry.space_group_name_H-M   'P 1'
#
loop_
_entity.id
_entity.type
_entity.pdbx_description
1 polymer ?
#
loop_
_entity_poly.entity_id
_entity_poly.type
_entity_poly.pdbx_seq_one_letter_code
_entity_poly.pdbx_strand_id
1 'polypeptide(L)'
;VNLVERSRWLDNTQAYAAVLRSNARRRQWEDAVRLYLAMPQRQVLPDEIALNAVLFACEEVGAWSWAVWLLQNSQPIVIPDVACFRKALSSCRKAHQWRWACQLLANLAGLGFAVDAATMREAIAACQGPDAAAARSTLGRQHKAQELAFGASTPMLKPKSKVLQAQAPADLEEDRGLPAREWRQQAFDKLLSSRVEGDEALGIISRLRFNYGFDLTCKEYSILTSFLGSRSLWKAALFFFADMKESQVSPDSVAYTAAISACRRVKRWQHSLELLEDMKGSQVLPTLSSLNAVISACGQSEQWQHALMTFKTMKDYAVSPDQWSLNGALEAAAYGEQWALAIQLLALLHPLRLEAQAFSYNGALRACEACGRWRECLQLLQDVRQSSSSPSLTQYHLAIASAGMQGHWSLALALLHEAEATGMLLHIQTLEVTLNACLKTRQPLVAWDLLAAILQRGSRELNLDAADLATSLCHCDWQDAIMYLEPVRTKRWVVESLLPALSESRA
;
A
#
# COMPACT_ATOMS: atom_id res chain seq x y z
N VAL A 1 -43.43 -21.11 -18.39
CA VAL A 1 -43.27 -22.53 -18.79
C VAL A 1 -44.40 -22.99 -19.69
N ASN A 2 -45.68 -22.98 -19.27
CA ASN A 2 -46.81 -23.43 -20.11
C ASN A 2 -46.99 -22.68 -21.46
N LEU A 3 -46.66 -21.38 -21.54
CA LEU A 3 -46.65 -20.59 -22.79
C LEU A 3 -45.44 -20.89 -23.68
N VAL A 4 -44.32 -21.30 -23.08
CA VAL A 4 -43.05 -21.69 -23.72
C VAL A 4 -43.12 -23.14 -24.23
N GLU A 5 -43.91 -23.98 -23.57
CA GLU A 5 -44.16 -25.36 -23.98
C GLU A 5 -45.02 -25.44 -25.26
N ARG A 6 -45.93 -24.48 -25.47
CA ARG A 6 -46.91 -24.47 -26.59
C ARG A 6 -46.47 -23.67 -27.82
N SER A 7 -45.38 -22.91 -27.77
CA SER A 7 -44.95 -22.03 -28.86
C SER A 7 -43.71 -22.58 -29.58
N ARG A 8 -43.75 -22.64 -30.92
CA ARG A 8 -42.60 -22.94 -31.82
C ARG A 8 -41.52 -21.83 -31.84
N TRP A 9 -41.46 -21.00 -30.80
CA TRP A 9 -40.65 -19.77 -30.75
C TRP A 9 -39.21 -19.99 -30.28
N LEU A 10 -38.82 -21.23 -30.00
CA LEU A 10 -37.55 -21.59 -29.38
C LEU A 10 -36.85 -22.70 -30.18
N ASP A 11 -36.53 -22.40 -31.44
CA ASP A 11 -35.64 -23.25 -32.25
C ASP A 11 -34.18 -22.77 -32.16
N ASN A 12 -33.88 -21.78 -31.29
CA ASN A 12 -32.55 -21.17 -31.15
C ASN A 12 -32.04 -21.25 -29.70
N THR A 13 -30.77 -21.65 -29.52
CA THR A 13 -30.11 -21.81 -28.21
C THR A 13 -30.06 -20.50 -27.43
N GLN A 14 -29.94 -19.35 -28.09
CA GLN A 14 -29.92 -18.03 -27.46
C GLN A 14 -31.25 -17.68 -26.78
N ALA A 15 -32.37 -18.06 -27.38
CA ALA A 15 -33.69 -17.83 -26.80
C ALA A 15 -33.88 -18.71 -25.54
N TYR A 16 -33.36 -19.95 -25.56
CA TYR A 16 -33.32 -20.80 -24.37
C TYR A 16 -32.47 -20.19 -23.27
N ALA A 17 -31.25 -19.72 -23.59
CA ALA A 17 -30.37 -19.08 -22.62
C ALA A 17 -31.01 -17.83 -21.98
N ALA A 18 -31.73 -17.01 -22.74
CA ALA A 18 -32.44 -15.83 -22.22
C ALA A 18 -33.56 -16.22 -21.24
N VAL A 19 -34.36 -17.24 -21.57
CA VAL A 19 -35.42 -17.75 -20.68
C VAL A 19 -34.82 -18.38 -19.41
N LEU A 20 -33.73 -19.13 -19.55
CA LEU A 20 -33.00 -19.71 -18.42
C LEU A 20 -32.45 -18.63 -17.48
N ARG A 21 -31.86 -17.54 -18.01
CA ARG A 21 -31.42 -16.38 -17.21
C ARG A 21 -32.59 -15.67 -16.53
N SER A 22 -33.75 -15.54 -17.20
CA SER A 22 -34.95 -14.97 -16.58
C SER A 22 -35.44 -15.83 -15.41
N ASN A 23 -35.44 -17.15 -15.54
CA ASN A 23 -35.81 -18.06 -14.45
C ASN A 23 -34.79 -18.03 -13.31
N ALA A 24 -33.50 -17.89 -13.63
CA ALA A 24 -32.43 -17.70 -12.64
C ALA A 24 -32.65 -16.43 -11.81
N ARG A 25 -32.94 -15.29 -12.44
CA ARG A 25 -33.27 -14.02 -11.76
C ARG A 25 -34.51 -14.13 -10.86
N ARG A 26 -35.46 -15.00 -11.22
CA ARG A 26 -36.67 -15.27 -10.43
C ARG A 26 -36.49 -16.38 -9.38
N ARG A 27 -35.28 -16.93 -9.23
CA ARG A 27 -34.94 -18.03 -8.32
C ARG A 27 -35.74 -19.32 -8.54
N GLN A 28 -36.28 -19.51 -9.74
CA GLN A 28 -37.04 -20.71 -10.14
C GLN A 28 -36.09 -21.74 -10.76
N TRP A 29 -35.22 -22.34 -9.95
CA TRP A 29 -34.19 -23.27 -10.44
C TRP A 29 -34.78 -24.58 -11.00
N GLU A 30 -35.87 -25.10 -10.44
CA GLU A 30 -36.53 -26.33 -10.90
C GLU A 30 -37.06 -26.20 -12.33
N ASP A 31 -37.71 -25.08 -12.63
CA ASP A 31 -38.21 -24.77 -13.97
C ASP A 31 -37.06 -24.56 -14.97
N ALA A 32 -35.95 -23.95 -14.52
CA ALA A 32 -34.76 -23.79 -15.34
C ALA A 32 -34.11 -25.14 -15.70
N VAL A 33 -33.97 -26.05 -14.73
CA VAL A 33 -33.43 -27.40 -14.97
C VAL A 33 -34.35 -28.21 -15.88
N ARG A 34 -35.67 -28.16 -15.67
CA ARG A 34 -36.65 -28.83 -16.55
C ARG A 34 -36.57 -28.33 -17.98
N LEU A 35 -36.45 -27.02 -18.17
CA LEU A 35 -36.31 -26.42 -19.49
C LEU A 35 -35.01 -26.81 -20.19
N TYR A 36 -33.90 -26.90 -19.46
CA TYR A 36 -32.62 -27.37 -20.00
C TYR A 36 -32.67 -28.83 -20.43
N LEU A 37 -33.25 -29.71 -19.61
CA LEU A 37 -33.43 -31.13 -19.94
C LEU A 37 -34.41 -31.38 -21.10
N ALA A 38 -35.31 -30.43 -21.36
CA ALA A 38 -36.22 -30.48 -22.50
C ALA A 38 -35.57 -30.01 -23.83
N MET A 39 -34.40 -29.36 -23.81
CA MET A 39 -33.72 -28.88 -25.03
C MET A 39 -33.37 -30.01 -26.01
N PRO A 40 -32.73 -31.12 -25.58
CA PRO A 40 -32.38 -32.22 -26.50
C PRO A 40 -33.61 -32.93 -27.07
N GLN A 41 -34.71 -33.01 -26.30
CA GLN A 41 -35.98 -33.61 -26.73
C GLN A 41 -36.64 -32.81 -27.86
N ARG A 42 -36.28 -31.52 -28.00
CA ARG A 42 -36.75 -30.60 -29.04
C ARG A 42 -35.75 -30.40 -30.18
N GLN A 43 -34.74 -31.27 -30.29
CA GLN A 43 -33.68 -31.20 -31.31
C GLN A 43 -32.79 -29.95 -31.22
N VAL A 44 -32.78 -29.22 -30.10
CA VAL A 44 -31.88 -28.10 -29.85
C VAL A 44 -30.73 -28.58 -28.96
N LEU A 45 -29.50 -28.61 -29.50
CA LEU A 45 -28.32 -28.99 -28.72
C LEU A 45 -28.02 -27.91 -27.67
N PRO A 46 -27.90 -28.25 -26.38
CA PRO A 46 -27.46 -27.32 -25.37
C PRO A 46 -26.05 -26.80 -25.69
N ASP A 47 -25.85 -25.49 -25.55
CA ASP A 47 -24.54 -24.86 -25.65
C ASP A 47 -24.00 -24.50 -24.25
N GLU A 48 -22.74 -24.07 -24.21
CA GLU A 48 -22.07 -23.64 -22.98
C GLU A 48 -22.84 -22.51 -22.28
N ILE A 49 -23.48 -21.62 -23.06
CA ILE A 49 -24.23 -20.47 -22.56
C ILE A 49 -25.50 -20.92 -21.82
N ALA A 50 -26.22 -21.90 -22.36
CA ALA A 50 -27.37 -22.51 -21.71
C ALA A 50 -26.96 -23.23 -20.41
N LEU A 51 -25.85 -23.97 -20.42
CA LEU A 51 -25.31 -24.63 -19.23
C LEU A 51 -24.94 -23.60 -18.15
N ASN A 52 -24.22 -22.54 -18.51
CA ASN A 52 -23.85 -21.45 -17.62
C ASN A 52 -25.06 -20.69 -17.03
N ALA A 53 -26.17 -20.60 -17.78
CA ALA A 53 -27.41 -19.97 -17.35
C ALA A 53 -28.19 -20.83 -16.34
N VAL A 54 -28.22 -22.16 -16.52
CA VAL A 54 -28.87 -23.09 -15.58
C VAL A 54 -28.07 -23.19 -14.29
N LEU A 55 -26.74 -23.27 -14.38
CA LEU A 55 -25.86 -23.29 -13.21
C LEU A 55 -25.98 -22.00 -12.39
N PHE A 56 -26.23 -20.86 -13.04
CA PHE A 56 -26.54 -19.61 -12.34
C PHE A 56 -27.86 -19.68 -11.56
N ALA A 57 -28.89 -20.32 -12.11
CA ALA A 57 -30.14 -20.54 -11.37
C ALA A 57 -29.93 -21.45 -10.15
N CYS A 58 -29.10 -22.50 -10.28
CA CYS A 58 -28.73 -23.38 -9.17
C CYS A 58 -27.91 -22.65 -8.10
N GLU A 59 -27.02 -21.73 -8.51
CA GLU A 59 -26.21 -20.92 -7.61
C GLU A 59 -27.06 -20.01 -6.73
N GLU A 60 -28.04 -19.31 -7.29
CA GLU A 60 -28.87 -18.37 -6.53
C GLU A 60 -29.56 -19.01 -5.32
N VAL A 61 -30.00 -20.26 -5.46
CA VAL A 61 -30.74 -21.01 -4.43
C VAL A 61 -29.84 -21.98 -3.63
N GLY A 62 -28.61 -22.25 -4.09
CA GLY A 62 -27.70 -23.21 -3.45
C GLY A 62 -28.08 -24.68 -3.74
N ALA A 63 -28.69 -24.95 -4.90
CA ALA A 63 -29.08 -26.29 -5.33
C ALA A 63 -27.86 -27.10 -5.84
N TRP A 64 -26.95 -27.46 -4.92
CA TRP A 64 -25.65 -28.08 -5.21
C TRP A 64 -25.75 -29.44 -5.92
N SER A 65 -26.74 -30.27 -5.56
CA SER A 65 -26.88 -31.62 -6.11
C SER A 65 -27.15 -31.60 -7.61
N TRP A 66 -27.99 -30.68 -8.05
CA TRP A 66 -28.29 -30.46 -9.47
C TRP A 66 -27.13 -29.80 -10.21
N ALA A 67 -26.42 -28.85 -9.60
CA ALA A 67 -25.25 -28.21 -10.21
C ALA A 67 -24.12 -29.23 -10.50
N VAL A 68 -23.85 -30.13 -9.55
CA VAL A 68 -22.86 -31.21 -9.72
C VAL A 68 -23.33 -32.22 -10.77
N TRP A 69 -24.60 -32.63 -10.71
CA TRP A 69 -25.16 -33.60 -11.66
C TRP A 69 -25.13 -33.08 -13.10
N LEU A 70 -25.47 -31.80 -13.32
CA LEU A 70 -25.41 -31.16 -14.64
C LEU A 70 -23.99 -31.17 -15.21
N LEU A 71 -22.98 -30.87 -14.39
CA LEU A 71 -21.58 -30.92 -14.82
C LEU A 71 -21.12 -32.35 -15.16
N GLN A 72 -21.47 -33.33 -14.33
CA GLN A 72 -21.09 -34.73 -14.57
C GLN A 72 -21.75 -35.33 -15.82
N ASN A 73 -22.99 -34.94 -16.13
CA ASN A 73 -23.76 -35.46 -17.27
C ASN A 73 -23.69 -34.54 -18.50
N SER A 74 -22.93 -33.44 -18.45
CA SER A 74 -22.75 -32.53 -19.58
C SER A 74 -21.84 -33.12 -20.67
N GLN A 75 -20.92 -34.01 -20.31
CA GLN A 75 -20.00 -34.68 -21.25
C GLN A 75 -20.69 -35.91 -21.86
N PRO A 76 -20.68 -36.12 -23.19
CA PRO A 76 -19.89 -35.42 -24.23
C PRO A 76 -20.61 -34.28 -24.96
N ILE A 77 -21.78 -33.84 -24.49
CA ILE A 77 -22.67 -32.90 -25.19
C ILE A 77 -22.12 -31.47 -25.17
N VAL A 78 -21.56 -31.04 -24.02
CA VAL A 78 -20.98 -29.70 -23.81
C VAL A 78 -19.69 -29.85 -23.03
N ILE A 79 -18.64 -29.12 -23.42
CA ILE A 79 -17.41 -29.00 -22.64
C ILE A 79 -17.61 -27.83 -21.67
N PRO A 80 -17.72 -28.08 -20.35
CA PRO A 80 -17.91 -27.01 -19.37
C PRO A 80 -16.65 -26.17 -19.21
N ASP A 81 -16.81 -24.86 -19.13
CA ASP A 81 -15.74 -23.90 -18.88
C ASP A 81 -15.46 -23.70 -17.39
N VAL A 82 -14.39 -22.97 -17.07
CA VAL A 82 -14.00 -22.67 -15.69
C VAL A 82 -15.11 -21.91 -14.94
N ALA A 83 -15.91 -21.09 -15.63
CA ALA A 83 -17.03 -20.38 -15.01
C ALA A 83 -18.15 -21.33 -14.58
N CYS A 84 -18.49 -22.35 -15.38
CA CYS A 84 -19.45 -23.39 -14.99
C CYS A 84 -19.03 -24.08 -13.68
N PHE A 85 -17.75 -24.46 -13.56
CA PHE A 85 -17.22 -25.06 -12.33
C PHE A 85 -17.25 -24.10 -11.14
N ARG A 86 -16.94 -22.81 -11.34
CA ARG A 86 -17.00 -21.80 -10.28
C ARG A 86 -18.42 -21.61 -9.74
N LYS A 87 -19.45 -21.59 -10.60
CA LYS A 87 -20.86 -21.50 -10.18
C LYS A 87 -21.32 -22.72 -9.39
N ALA A 88 -20.88 -23.92 -9.80
CA ALA A 88 -21.14 -25.14 -9.04
C ALA A 88 -20.45 -25.12 -7.68
N LEU A 89 -19.19 -24.65 -7.59
CA LEU A 89 -18.48 -24.47 -6.32
C LEU A 89 -19.17 -23.46 -5.39
N SER A 90 -19.64 -22.34 -5.93
CA SER A 90 -20.44 -21.34 -5.19
C SER A 90 -21.75 -21.95 -4.67
N SER A 91 -22.41 -22.81 -5.45
CA SER A 91 -23.59 -23.57 -5.02
C SER A 91 -23.25 -24.53 -3.87
N CYS A 92 -22.14 -25.26 -3.95
CA CYS A 92 -21.64 -26.14 -2.88
C CYS A 92 -21.28 -25.36 -1.61
N ARG A 93 -20.74 -24.14 -1.74
CA ARG A 93 -20.45 -23.24 -0.62
C ARG A 93 -21.73 -22.84 0.12
N LYS A 94 -22.76 -22.39 -0.61
CA LYS A 94 -24.06 -22.02 -0.02
C LYS A 94 -24.73 -23.20 0.69
N ALA A 95 -24.51 -24.42 0.22
CA ALA A 95 -25.05 -25.64 0.83
C ALA A 95 -24.12 -26.32 1.86
N HIS A 96 -22.95 -25.74 2.14
CA HIS A 96 -21.93 -26.27 3.05
C HIS A 96 -21.45 -27.71 2.72
N GLN A 97 -21.43 -28.08 1.44
CA GLN A 97 -21.04 -29.42 0.98
C GLN A 97 -19.58 -29.46 0.48
N TRP A 98 -18.63 -29.52 1.41
CA TRP A 98 -17.20 -29.42 1.11
C TRP A 98 -16.64 -30.61 0.30
N ARG A 99 -17.15 -31.84 0.51
CA ARG A 99 -16.66 -33.04 -0.19
C ARG A 99 -16.85 -32.94 -1.70
N TRP A 100 -18.00 -32.44 -2.12
CA TRP A 100 -18.34 -32.23 -3.52
C TRP A 100 -17.55 -31.08 -4.15
N ALA A 101 -17.22 -30.04 -3.37
CA ALA A 101 -16.34 -28.97 -3.83
C ALA A 101 -14.93 -29.49 -4.16
N CYS A 102 -14.36 -30.36 -3.32
CA CYS A 102 -13.06 -31.00 -3.59
C CYS A 102 -13.11 -31.92 -4.82
N GLN A 103 -14.21 -32.65 -5.01
CA GLN A 103 -14.37 -33.52 -6.18
C GLN A 103 -14.50 -32.73 -7.49
N LEU A 104 -15.19 -31.59 -7.47
CA LEU A 104 -15.28 -30.69 -8.62
C LEU A 104 -13.91 -30.12 -9.02
N LEU A 105 -13.06 -29.76 -8.05
CA LEU A 105 -11.69 -29.33 -8.33
C LEU A 105 -10.84 -30.44 -8.95
N ALA A 106 -10.95 -31.66 -8.44
CA ALA A 106 -10.24 -32.82 -9.00
C ALA A 106 -10.69 -33.10 -10.44
N ASN A 107 -11.99 -32.96 -10.73
CA ASN A 107 -12.52 -33.08 -12.08
C ASN A 107 -12.01 -31.97 -13.01
N LEU A 108 -11.93 -30.72 -12.53
CA LEU A 108 -11.39 -29.60 -13.31
C LEU A 108 -9.91 -29.81 -13.66
N ALA A 109 -9.12 -30.29 -12.70
CA ALA A 109 -7.72 -30.65 -12.92
C ALA A 109 -7.56 -31.84 -13.89
N GLY A 110 -8.43 -32.83 -13.80
CA GLY A 110 -8.46 -33.98 -14.73
C GLY A 110 -8.81 -33.61 -16.18
N LEU A 111 -9.54 -32.52 -16.38
CA LEU A 111 -9.87 -31.96 -17.70
C LEU A 111 -8.75 -31.08 -18.29
N GLY A 112 -7.63 -30.88 -17.57
CA GLY A 112 -6.48 -30.12 -18.05
C GLY A 112 -6.64 -28.60 -17.97
N PHE A 113 -7.68 -28.09 -17.33
CA PHE A 113 -7.83 -26.66 -17.09
C PHE A 113 -6.93 -26.19 -15.94
N ALA A 114 -6.23 -25.07 -16.14
CA ALA A 114 -5.48 -24.43 -15.07
C ALA A 114 -6.45 -23.86 -14.03
N VAL A 115 -6.36 -24.32 -12.79
CA VAL A 115 -7.17 -23.79 -11.68
C VAL A 115 -6.68 -22.38 -11.37
N ASP A 116 -7.53 -21.38 -11.60
CA ASP A 116 -7.21 -19.99 -11.28
C ASP A 116 -7.31 -19.70 -9.76
N ALA A 117 -6.72 -18.59 -9.33
CA ALA A 117 -6.73 -18.20 -7.91
C ALA A 117 -8.16 -17.89 -7.41
N ALA A 118 -9.10 -17.54 -8.29
CA ALA A 118 -10.49 -17.26 -7.92
C ALA A 118 -11.28 -18.54 -7.60
N THR A 119 -11.16 -19.58 -8.45
CA THR A 119 -11.74 -20.92 -8.25
C THR A 119 -11.15 -21.59 -7.01
N MET A 120 -9.84 -21.45 -6.76
CA MET A 120 -9.21 -21.94 -5.52
C MET A 120 -9.78 -21.25 -4.26
N ARG A 121 -9.95 -19.92 -4.28
CA ARG A 121 -10.54 -19.19 -3.15
C ARG A 121 -11.97 -19.63 -2.86
N GLU A 122 -12.81 -19.79 -3.88
CA GLU A 122 -14.19 -20.28 -3.72
C GLU A 122 -14.24 -21.70 -3.14
N ALA A 123 -13.35 -22.59 -3.56
CA ALA A 123 -13.28 -23.95 -3.03
C ALA A 123 -12.80 -23.99 -1.56
N ILE A 124 -11.81 -23.17 -1.20
CA ILE A 124 -11.37 -22.99 0.21
C ILE A 124 -12.54 -22.46 1.05
N ALA A 125 -13.29 -21.49 0.51
CA ALA A 125 -14.46 -20.92 1.17
C ALA A 125 -15.61 -21.93 1.32
N ALA A 126 -15.76 -22.90 0.42
CA ALA A 126 -16.73 -23.99 0.54
C ALA A 126 -16.35 -25.03 1.61
N CYS A 127 -15.07 -25.14 1.97
CA CYS A 127 -14.56 -26.09 2.97
C CYS A 127 -14.77 -25.61 4.41
N GLN A 128 -16.01 -25.32 4.81
CA GLN A 128 -16.39 -24.90 6.17
C GLN A 128 -16.88 -26.10 7.01
N GLY A 129 -16.41 -26.22 8.26
CA GLY A 129 -16.74 -27.31 9.20
C GLY A 129 -15.52 -27.99 9.84
N PRO A 130 -15.67 -28.66 11.00
CA PRO A 130 -14.56 -29.33 11.72
C PRO A 130 -13.94 -30.48 10.90
N ASP A 131 -14.77 -31.23 10.15
CA ASP A 131 -14.32 -32.33 9.30
C ASP A 131 -13.60 -31.88 8.01
N ALA A 132 -13.69 -30.58 7.67
CA ALA A 132 -13.10 -30.00 6.46
C ALA A 132 -11.71 -29.36 6.70
N ALA A 133 -11.18 -29.40 7.94
CA ALA A 133 -9.93 -28.75 8.30
C ALA A 133 -8.71 -29.29 7.52
N ALA A 134 -8.66 -30.61 7.32
CA ALA A 134 -7.60 -31.25 6.54
C ALA A 134 -7.63 -30.79 5.07
N ALA A 135 -8.80 -30.79 4.44
CA ALA A 135 -9.01 -30.34 3.06
C ALA A 135 -8.69 -28.84 2.88
N ARG A 136 -9.04 -28.01 3.87
CA ARG A 136 -8.71 -26.57 3.84
C ARG A 136 -7.20 -26.34 3.91
N SER A 137 -6.47 -27.14 4.70
CA SER A 137 -5.02 -27.03 4.83
C SER A 137 -4.29 -27.43 3.54
N THR A 138 -4.77 -28.47 2.84
CA THR A 138 -4.15 -28.94 1.60
C THR A 138 -4.41 -27.96 0.45
N LEU A 139 -5.65 -27.48 0.30
CA LEU A 139 -6.00 -26.46 -0.68
C LEU A 139 -5.28 -25.12 -0.44
N GLY A 140 -5.14 -24.71 0.82
CA GLY A 140 -4.37 -23.51 1.18
C GLY A 140 -2.88 -23.61 0.83
N ARG A 141 -2.26 -24.79 1.00
CA ARG A 141 -0.87 -25.03 0.56
C ARG A 141 -0.74 -24.96 -0.96
N GLN A 142 -1.71 -25.52 -1.70
CA GLN A 142 -1.72 -25.47 -3.17
C GLN A 142 -1.90 -24.05 -3.70
N HIS A 143 -2.81 -23.24 -3.11
CA HIS A 143 -2.98 -21.83 -3.48
C HIS A 143 -1.70 -21.02 -3.25
N LYS A 144 -1.05 -21.19 -2.09
CA LYS A 144 0.20 -20.49 -1.77
C LYS A 144 1.36 -20.91 -2.67
N ALA A 145 1.42 -22.18 -3.07
CA ALA A 145 2.40 -22.66 -4.04
C ALA A 145 2.18 -22.07 -5.44
N GLN A 146 0.92 -21.89 -5.87
CA GLN A 146 0.60 -21.22 -7.13
C GLN A 146 0.98 -19.73 -7.12
N GLU A 147 0.71 -19.01 -6.03
CA GLU A 147 1.14 -17.60 -5.86
C GLU A 147 2.67 -17.46 -5.91
N LEU A 148 3.40 -18.37 -5.26
CA LEU A 148 4.86 -18.38 -5.25
C LEU A 148 5.46 -18.74 -6.62
N ALA A 149 4.83 -19.66 -7.37
CA ALA A 149 5.24 -20.01 -8.72
C ALA A 149 5.03 -18.85 -9.73
N PHE A 150 3.95 -18.08 -9.57
CA PHE A 150 3.72 -16.86 -10.36
C PHE A 150 4.67 -15.71 -9.98
N GLY A 151 5.06 -15.60 -8.70
CA GLY A 151 6.05 -14.63 -8.25
C GLY A 151 7.46 -14.86 -8.80
N ALA A 152 7.83 -16.12 -9.08
CA ALA A 152 9.16 -16.50 -9.56
C ALA A 152 9.32 -16.52 -11.10
N SER A 153 8.25 -16.29 -11.88
CA SER A 153 8.24 -16.41 -13.35
C SER A 153 7.98 -15.09 -14.08
N THR A 154 8.44 -13.96 -13.53
CA THR A 154 8.48 -12.68 -14.25
C THR A 154 9.87 -12.39 -14.82
N PRO A 155 10.16 -12.66 -16.10
CA PRO A 155 11.30 -12.06 -16.77
C PRO A 155 10.97 -10.62 -17.20
N MET A 156 11.95 -9.74 -16.99
CA MET A 156 12.00 -8.37 -17.49
C MET A 156 11.54 -8.26 -18.96
N LEU A 157 10.44 -7.56 -19.21
CA LEU A 157 10.08 -7.06 -20.53
C LEU A 157 10.75 -5.70 -20.77
N LYS A 158 11.82 -5.72 -21.56
CA LYS A 158 12.34 -4.55 -22.29
C LYS A 158 11.27 -4.08 -23.29
N PRO A 159 11.10 -2.77 -23.55
CA PRO A 159 10.19 -2.30 -24.58
C PRO A 159 10.86 -2.50 -25.95
N LYS A 160 10.43 -3.50 -26.70
CA LYS A 160 10.62 -3.53 -28.16
C LYS A 160 9.26 -3.53 -28.83
N SER A 161 8.98 -2.38 -29.43
CA SER A 161 8.19 -2.14 -30.63
C SER A 161 7.66 -3.41 -31.34
N LYS A 162 6.33 -3.54 -31.37
CA LYS A 162 5.44 -4.29 -32.28
C LYS A 162 4.41 -5.12 -31.50
N VAL A 163 3.33 -4.46 -31.05
CA VAL A 163 1.95 -4.96 -31.26
C VAL A 163 1.06 -3.73 -31.44
N LEU A 164 1.07 -3.23 -32.68
CA LEU A 164 -0.13 -2.69 -33.28
C LEU A 164 -1.05 -3.89 -33.53
N GLN A 165 -2.34 -3.74 -33.21
CA GLN A 165 -3.43 -4.73 -33.31
C GLN A 165 -3.63 -5.63 -32.07
N ALA A 166 -4.36 -5.14 -31.08
CA ALA A 166 -5.08 -5.97 -30.11
C ALA A 166 -6.59 -5.67 -30.25
N GLN A 167 -7.34 -6.70 -30.65
CA GLN A 167 -8.80 -6.69 -30.71
C GLN A 167 -9.39 -6.53 -29.30
N ALA A 168 -10.53 -5.84 -29.21
CA ALA A 168 -11.25 -5.58 -27.96
C ALA A 168 -11.69 -6.87 -27.24
N PRO A 169 -11.71 -6.91 -25.89
CA PRO A 169 -12.32 -8.00 -25.15
C PRO A 169 -13.84 -8.04 -25.40
N ALA A 170 -14.35 -9.23 -25.72
CA ALA A 170 -15.70 -9.50 -26.19
C ALA A 170 -16.78 -9.55 -25.08
N ASP A 171 -16.38 -9.48 -23.81
CA ASP A 171 -17.32 -9.27 -22.72
C ASP A 171 -17.57 -7.77 -22.65
N LEU A 172 -18.81 -7.31 -22.90
CA LEU A 172 -19.44 -6.04 -22.46
C LEU A 172 -20.43 -5.49 -23.51
N GLU A 173 -21.35 -6.33 -24.00
CA GLU A 173 -22.46 -5.90 -24.86
C GLU A 173 -23.68 -5.31 -24.11
N GLU A 174 -23.67 -5.24 -22.77
CA GLU A 174 -24.88 -4.92 -21.99
C GLU A 174 -25.27 -3.42 -21.89
N ASP A 175 -24.51 -2.47 -22.44
CA ASP A 175 -24.75 -1.03 -22.16
C ASP A 175 -24.96 -0.13 -23.41
N ARG A 176 -25.35 -0.71 -24.56
CA ARG A 176 -25.63 0.06 -25.79
C ARG A 176 -26.89 0.96 -25.72
N GLY A 177 -27.48 1.14 -24.53
CA GLY A 177 -28.71 1.91 -24.32
C GLY A 177 -28.55 3.29 -23.68
N LEU A 178 -27.39 3.63 -23.10
CA LEU A 178 -27.18 4.94 -22.46
C LEU A 178 -26.61 5.96 -23.47
N PRO A 179 -27.12 7.20 -23.53
CA PRO A 179 -26.50 8.27 -24.31
C PRO A 179 -25.03 8.40 -23.92
N ALA A 180 -24.12 8.37 -24.90
CA ALA A 180 -22.66 8.40 -24.69
C ALA A 180 -22.20 9.47 -23.66
N ARG A 181 -22.85 10.64 -23.64
CA ARG A 181 -22.57 11.70 -22.66
C ARG A 181 -22.87 11.31 -21.21
N GLU A 182 -23.97 10.61 -20.96
CA GLU A 182 -24.39 10.19 -19.61
C GLU A 182 -23.46 9.11 -19.07
N TRP A 183 -23.07 8.15 -19.92
CA TRP A 183 -22.08 7.15 -19.54
C TRP A 183 -20.71 7.77 -19.25
N ARG A 184 -20.26 8.73 -20.08
CA ARG A 184 -19.01 9.48 -19.86
C ARG A 184 -19.01 10.19 -18.51
N GLN A 185 -20.10 10.87 -18.17
CA GLN A 185 -20.23 11.54 -16.88
C GLN A 185 -20.25 10.55 -15.71
N GLN A 186 -21.04 9.47 -15.80
CA GLN A 186 -21.06 8.41 -14.78
C GLN A 186 -19.70 7.73 -14.59
N ALA A 187 -18.94 7.53 -15.67
CA ALA A 187 -17.61 6.94 -15.62
C ALA A 187 -16.63 7.84 -14.85
N PHE A 188 -16.62 9.14 -15.11
CA PHE A 188 -15.76 10.09 -14.39
C PHE A 188 -16.22 10.31 -12.94
N ASP A 189 -17.52 10.37 -12.67
CA ASP A 189 -18.07 10.44 -11.32
C ASP A 189 -17.71 9.19 -10.51
N LYS A 190 -17.75 8.02 -11.14
CA LYS A 190 -17.32 6.77 -10.52
C LYS A 190 -15.81 6.78 -10.24
N LEU A 191 -14.98 7.25 -11.17
CA LEU A 191 -13.54 7.42 -10.93
C LEU A 191 -13.24 8.43 -9.81
N LEU A 192 -14.02 9.50 -9.68
CA LEU A 192 -13.93 10.45 -8.58
C LEU A 192 -14.36 9.86 -7.23
N SER A 193 -15.22 8.83 -7.23
CA SER A 193 -15.61 8.14 -6.01
C SER A 193 -14.43 7.34 -5.42
N SER A 194 -14.16 7.53 -4.13
CA SER A 194 -13.01 6.97 -3.40
C SER A 194 -12.99 5.43 -3.26
N ARG A 195 -13.91 4.71 -3.92
CA ARG A 195 -14.20 3.28 -3.72
C ARG A 195 -13.89 2.36 -4.91
N VAL A 196 -13.36 2.86 -6.02
CA VAL A 196 -13.12 2.01 -7.21
C VAL A 196 -11.82 1.19 -7.05
N GLU A 197 -11.87 -0.11 -7.28
CA GLU A 197 -10.67 -0.96 -7.29
C GLU A 197 -9.81 -0.66 -8.54
N GLY A 198 -8.49 -0.85 -8.45
CA GLY A 198 -7.54 -0.47 -9.51
C GLY A 198 -7.85 -1.10 -10.87
N ASP A 199 -8.27 -2.37 -10.89
CA ASP A 199 -8.56 -3.13 -12.11
C ASP A 199 -9.86 -2.68 -12.77
N GLU A 200 -10.90 -2.39 -11.99
CA GLU A 200 -12.17 -1.87 -12.51
C GLU A 200 -11.96 -0.49 -13.15
N ALA A 201 -11.10 0.33 -12.55
CA ALA A 201 -10.78 1.64 -13.09
C ALA A 201 -9.93 1.59 -14.36
N LEU A 202 -8.96 0.67 -14.44
CA LEU A 202 -8.22 0.44 -15.68
C LEU A 202 -9.17 -0.06 -16.80
N GLY A 203 -10.19 -0.83 -16.45
CA GLY A 203 -11.28 -1.20 -17.33
C GLY A 203 -12.08 0.00 -17.84
N ILE A 204 -12.49 0.91 -16.94
CA ILE A 204 -13.19 2.16 -17.30
C ILE A 204 -12.32 3.03 -18.21
N ILE A 205 -11.04 3.17 -17.89
CA ILE A 205 -10.07 3.95 -18.67
C ILE A 205 -9.86 3.36 -20.06
N SER A 206 -9.74 2.03 -20.17
CA SER A 206 -9.59 1.33 -21.45
C SER A 206 -10.85 1.51 -22.33
N ARG A 207 -12.03 1.49 -21.72
CA ARG A 207 -13.31 1.78 -22.40
C ARG A 207 -13.42 3.24 -22.83
N LEU A 208 -12.99 4.18 -21.99
CA LEU A 208 -12.96 5.61 -22.34
C LEU A 208 -12.09 5.83 -23.59
N ARG A 209 -10.91 5.19 -23.65
CA ARG A 209 -10.03 5.24 -24.82
C ARG A 209 -10.63 4.57 -26.05
N PHE A 210 -11.28 3.41 -25.89
CA PHE A 210 -11.87 2.68 -27.02
C PHE A 210 -13.09 3.39 -27.60
N ASN A 211 -13.96 3.95 -26.75
CA ASN A 211 -15.22 4.56 -27.18
C ASN A 211 -15.10 6.04 -27.60
N TYR A 212 -14.19 6.80 -26.98
CA TYR A 212 -14.07 8.25 -27.21
C TYR A 212 -12.73 8.67 -27.82
N GLY A 213 -11.78 7.75 -27.97
CA GLY A 213 -10.47 8.05 -28.54
C GLY A 213 -9.74 9.17 -27.78
N PHE A 214 -9.09 10.04 -28.55
CA PHE A 214 -8.30 11.18 -28.08
C PHE A 214 -9.13 12.45 -27.80
N ASP A 215 -10.47 12.39 -27.85
CA ASP A 215 -11.37 13.53 -27.59
C ASP A 215 -11.63 13.75 -26.08
N LEU A 216 -10.62 13.53 -25.25
CA LEU A 216 -10.66 13.80 -23.81
C LEU A 216 -10.25 15.25 -23.54
N THR A 217 -10.97 15.89 -22.63
CA THR A 217 -10.67 17.26 -22.20
C THR A 217 -9.51 17.30 -21.21
N CYS A 218 -8.88 18.48 -21.05
CA CYS A 218 -7.83 18.71 -20.05
C CYS A 218 -8.24 18.30 -18.63
N LYS A 219 -9.50 18.57 -18.25
CA LYS A 219 -10.04 18.19 -16.94
C LYS A 219 -10.12 16.68 -16.77
N GLU A 220 -10.55 15.96 -17.80
CA GLU A 220 -10.66 14.51 -17.77
C GLU A 220 -9.29 13.84 -17.70
N TYR A 221 -8.32 14.30 -18.48
CA TYR A 221 -6.91 13.86 -18.34
C TYR A 221 -6.37 14.14 -16.93
N SER A 222 -6.67 15.32 -16.36
CA SER A 222 -6.27 15.66 -14.98
C SER A 222 -6.89 14.74 -13.92
N ILE A 223 -8.16 14.36 -14.10
CA ILE A 223 -8.84 13.40 -13.22
C ILE A 223 -8.19 12.02 -13.33
N LEU A 224 -7.92 11.54 -14.55
CA LEU A 224 -7.28 10.25 -14.78
C LEU A 224 -5.88 10.19 -14.18
N THR A 225 -5.06 11.22 -14.41
CA THR A 225 -3.69 11.30 -13.87
C THR A 225 -3.69 11.35 -12.34
N SER A 226 -4.58 12.14 -11.73
CA SER A 226 -4.75 12.20 -10.27
C SER A 226 -5.22 10.87 -9.68
N PHE A 227 -6.18 10.22 -10.33
CA PHE A 227 -6.72 8.92 -9.92
C PHE A 227 -5.67 7.80 -9.96
N LEU A 228 -4.85 7.76 -11.02
CA LEU A 228 -3.77 6.79 -11.15
C LEU A 228 -2.63 7.10 -10.17
N GLY A 229 -2.35 8.38 -9.96
CA GLY A 229 -1.39 8.85 -8.97
C GLY A 229 -1.74 8.42 -7.55
N SER A 230 -3.02 8.54 -7.14
CA SER A 230 -3.47 8.12 -5.80
C SER A 230 -3.25 6.62 -5.54
N ARG A 231 -3.23 5.79 -6.59
CA ARG A 231 -2.96 4.34 -6.54
C ARG A 231 -1.51 3.94 -6.81
N SER A 232 -0.57 4.88 -6.70
CA SER A 232 0.86 4.68 -6.96
C SER A 232 1.22 4.13 -8.35
N LEU A 233 0.29 4.18 -9.31
CA LEU A 233 0.50 3.82 -10.72
C LEU A 233 1.11 4.98 -11.51
N TRP A 234 2.25 5.48 -11.04
CA TRP A 234 2.89 6.69 -11.57
C TRP A 234 3.25 6.60 -13.07
N LYS A 235 3.66 5.41 -13.55
CA LYS A 235 3.97 5.21 -14.98
C LYS A 235 2.74 5.40 -15.88
N ALA A 236 1.59 4.89 -15.44
CA ALA A 236 0.34 5.08 -16.16
C ALA A 236 -0.09 6.54 -16.10
N ALA A 237 0.05 7.20 -14.94
CA ALA A 237 -0.23 8.63 -14.82
C ALA A 237 0.65 9.48 -15.77
N LEU A 238 1.95 9.20 -15.86
CA LEU A 238 2.84 9.87 -16.81
C LEU A 238 2.51 9.55 -18.26
N PHE A 239 2.10 8.31 -18.55
CA PHE A 239 1.64 7.93 -19.89
C PHE A 239 0.42 8.76 -20.31
N PHE A 240 -0.59 8.88 -19.45
CA PHE A 240 -1.76 9.72 -19.76
C PHE A 240 -1.43 11.21 -19.85
N PHE A 241 -0.46 11.68 -19.07
CA PHE A 241 0.02 13.05 -19.19
C PHE A 241 0.75 13.31 -20.51
N ALA A 242 1.55 12.35 -21.00
CA ALA A 242 2.20 12.44 -22.30
C ALA A 242 1.18 12.33 -23.45
N ASP A 243 0.24 11.39 -23.36
CA ASP A 243 -0.86 11.19 -24.31
C ASP A 243 -1.69 12.47 -24.49
N MET A 244 -1.91 13.23 -23.42
CA MET A 244 -2.56 14.53 -23.46
C MET A 244 -1.84 15.54 -24.37
N LYS A 245 -0.50 15.60 -24.30
CA LYS A 245 0.31 16.46 -25.17
C LYS A 245 0.31 15.99 -26.62
N GLU A 246 0.42 14.67 -26.84
CA GLU A 246 0.34 14.08 -28.18
C GLU A 246 -1.02 14.34 -28.84
N SER A 247 -2.07 14.39 -28.03
CA SER A 247 -3.45 14.71 -28.46
C SER A 247 -3.70 16.20 -28.69
N GLN A 248 -2.66 17.04 -28.71
CA GLN A 248 -2.76 18.51 -28.87
C GLN A 248 -3.60 19.20 -27.78
N VAL A 249 -3.80 18.56 -26.62
CA VAL A 249 -4.50 19.18 -25.49
C VAL A 249 -3.46 19.84 -24.58
N SER A 250 -3.51 21.16 -24.44
CA SER A 250 -2.57 21.91 -23.61
C SER A 250 -2.73 21.57 -22.12
N PRO A 251 -1.70 21.04 -21.43
CA PRO A 251 -1.78 20.76 -20.00
C PRO A 251 -1.90 22.04 -19.18
N ASP A 252 -2.89 22.07 -18.29
CA ASP A 252 -3.04 23.15 -17.32
C ASP A 252 -2.25 22.88 -16.04
N SER A 253 -2.28 23.83 -15.10
CA SER A 253 -1.57 23.70 -13.83
C SER A 253 -2.07 22.53 -12.97
N VAL A 254 -3.32 22.10 -13.16
CA VAL A 254 -3.91 20.97 -12.42
C VAL A 254 -3.35 19.66 -12.97
N ALA A 255 -3.27 19.50 -14.29
CA ALA A 255 -2.67 18.35 -14.95
C ALA A 255 -1.21 18.15 -14.54
N TYR A 256 -0.41 19.21 -14.58
CA TYR A 256 0.98 19.18 -14.10
C TYR A 256 1.07 18.81 -12.61
N THR A 257 0.25 19.44 -11.76
CA THR A 257 0.23 19.16 -10.32
C THR A 257 -0.14 17.70 -10.03
N ALA A 258 -1.08 17.12 -10.79
CA ALA A 258 -1.48 15.72 -10.67
C ALA A 258 -0.35 14.76 -11.05
N ALA A 259 0.32 15.01 -12.18
CA ALA A 259 1.46 14.20 -12.63
C ALA A 259 2.65 14.27 -11.64
N ILE A 260 2.99 15.47 -11.15
CA ILE A 260 4.01 15.68 -10.12
C ILE A 260 3.63 14.95 -8.82
N SER A 261 2.37 15.05 -8.39
CA SER A 261 1.87 14.37 -7.19
C SER A 261 1.93 12.84 -7.30
N ALA A 262 1.70 12.28 -8.50
CA ALA A 262 1.89 10.86 -8.77
C ALA A 262 3.37 10.45 -8.58
N CYS A 263 4.32 11.26 -9.07
CA CYS A 263 5.75 11.03 -8.90
C CYS A 263 6.19 11.13 -7.43
N ARG A 264 5.66 12.12 -6.69
CA ARG A 264 5.90 12.31 -5.25
C ARG A 264 5.62 11.04 -4.45
N ARG A 265 4.47 10.39 -4.69
CA ARG A 265 4.05 9.20 -3.93
C ARG A 265 4.98 7.99 -4.08
N VAL A 266 5.77 7.96 -5.16
CA VAL A 266 6.71 6.86 -5.45
C VAL A 266 8.16 7.34 -5.36
N LYS A 267 8.40 8.51 -4.75
CA LYS A 267 9.74 9.08 -4.53
C LYS A 267 10.57 9.21 -5.82
N ARG A 268 9.90 9.52 -6.94
CA ARG A 268 10.54 9.73 -8.26
C ARG A 268 10.85 11.21 -8.48
N TRP A 269 11.84 11.72 -7.75
CA TRP A 269 12.22 13.13 -7.77
C TRP A 269 12.68 13.63 -9.16
N GLN A 270 13.37 12.80 -9.96
CA GLN A 270 13.84 13.22 -11.29
C GLN A 270 12.68 13.62 -12.21
N HIS A 271 11.67 12.76 -12.31
CA HIS A 271 10.50 13.01 -13.15
C HIS A 271 9.67 14.18 -12.61
N SER A 272 9.66 14.37 -11.29
CA SER A 272 9.02 15.51 -10.64
C SER A 272 9.66 16.85 -11.05
N LEU A 273 10.99 16.90 -11.11
CA LEU A 273 11.74 18.09 -11.57
C LEU A 273 11.61 18.31 -13.07
N GLU A 274 11.70 17.25 -13.87
CA GLU A 274 11.50 17.32 -15.33
C GLU A 274 10.11 17.90 -15.66
N LEU A 275 9.06 17.45 -14.98
CA LEU A 275 7.72 17.99 -15.14
C LEU A 275 7.60 19.46 -14.69
N LEU A 276 8.35 19.88 -13.66
CA LEU A 276 8.37 21.27 -13.23
C LEU A 276 9.07 22.17 -14.27
N GLU A 277 10.18 21.72 -14.85
CA GLU A 277 10.87 22.46 -15.92
C GLU A 277 10.03 22.50 -17.21
N ASP A 278 9.37 21.39 -17.54
CA ASP A 278 8.45 21.30 -18.67
C ASP A 278 7.22 22.21 -18.50
N MET A 279 6.72 22.37 -17.25
CA MET A 279 5.69 23.34 -16.90
C MET A 279 6.13 24.78 -17.20
N LYS A 280 7.38 25.14 -16.88
CA LYS A 280 7.96 26.45 -17.22
C LYS A 280 8.12 26.63 -18.73
N GLY A 281 8.63 25.60 -19.42
CA GLY A 281 8.80 25.62 -20.88
C GLY A 281 7.47 25.76 -21.63
N SER A 282 6.39 25.22 -21.05
CA SER A 282 5.02 25.34 -21.57
C SER A 282 4.33 26.66 -21.18
N GLN A 283 5.05 27.61 -20.57
CA GLN A 283 4.51 28.89 -20.07
C GLN A 283 3.36 28.75 -19.05
N VAL A 284 3.27 27.62 -18.35
CA VAL A 284 2.30 27.41 -17.27
C VAL A 284 2.95 27.78 -15.94
N LEU A 285 2.34 28.67 -15.16
CA LEU A 285 2.90 29.11 -13.89
C LEU A 285 2.77 28.03 -12.80
N PRO A 286 3.88 27.62 -12.15
CA PRO A 286 3.85 26.69 -11.02
C PRO A 286 2.93 27.21 -9.90
N THR A 287 2.12 26.32 -9.36
CA THR A 287 1.26 26.58 -8.19
C THR A 287 1.97 26.16 -6.90
N LEU A 288 1.51 26.69 -5.75
CA LEU A 288 1.96 26.25 -4.42
C LEU A 288 1.90 24.72 -4.27
N SER A 289 0.80 24.09 -4.71
CA SER A 289 0.63 22.64 -4.67
C SER A 289 1.66 21.89 -5.50
N SER A 290 1.98 22.37 -6.71
CA SER A 290 3.00 21.76 -7.58
C SER A 290 4.39 21.85 -6.96
N LEU A 291 4.78 23.02 -6.45
CA LEU A 291 6.09 23.25 -5.82
C LEU A 291 6.22 22.43 -4.53
N ASN A 292 5.17 22.37 -3.71
CA ASN A 292 5.13 21.53 -2.51
C ASN A 292 5.28 20.04 -2.85
N ALA A 293 4.64 19.57 -3.92
CA ALA A 293 4.77 18.19 -4.35
C ALA A 293 6.21 17.86 -4.82
N VAL A 294 6.90 18.80 -5.50
CA VAL A 294 8.31 18.65 -5.88
C VAL A 294 9.22 18.66 -4.65
N ILE A 295 9.06 19.60 -3.73
CA ILE A 295 9.85 19.69 -2.49
C ILE A 295 9.71 18.38 -1.69
N SER A 296 8.49 17.89 -1.47
CA SER A 296 8.26 16.63 -0.77
C SER A 296 8.84 15.43 -1.52
N ALA A 297 8.75 15.39 -2.85
CA ALA A 297 9.33 14.31 -3.65
C ALA A 297 10.85 14.26 -3.51
N CYS A 298 11.51 15.42 -3.57
CA CYS A 298 12.96 15.53 -3.42
C CYS A 298 13.41 15.20 -1.99
N GLY A 299 12.70 15.72 -0.98
CA GLY A 299 12.98 15.44 0.44
C GLY A 299 12.88 13.96 0.78
N GLN A 300 11.82 13.28 0.34
CA GLN A 300 11.63 11.84 0.59
C GLN A 300 12.62 10.93 -0.14
N SER A 301 13.31 11.45 -1.15
CA SER A 301 14.37 10.81 -1.93
C SER A 301 15.78 11.24 -1.49
N GLU A 302 15.90 11.94 -0.36
CA GLU A 302 17.17 12.42 0.20
C GLU A 302 17.94 13.40 -0.73
N GLN A 303 17.25 13.98 -1.72
CA GLN A 303 17.81 14.97 -2.64
C GLN A 303 17.63 16.38 -2.10
N TRP A 304 18.30 16.67 -1.00
CA TRP A 304 18.11 17.90 -0.24
C TRP A 304 18.46 19.16 -1.03
N GLN A 305 19.48 19.12 -1.90
CA GLN A 305 19.88 20.29 -2.70
C GLN A 305 18.74 20.74 -3.62
N HIS A 306 18.10 19.79 -4.30
CA HIS A 306 17.00 20.06 -5.22
C HIS A 306 15.76 20.54 -4.48
N ALA A 307 15.46 19.97 -3.31
CA ALA A 307 14.35 20.41 -2.47
C ALA A 307 14.52 21.87 -2.01
N LEU A 308 15.70 22.22 -1.49
CA LEU A 308 16.01 23.58 -1.02
C LEU A 308 16.09 24.59 -2.17
N MET A 309 16.63 24.19 -3.33
CA MET A 309 16.62 25.02 -4.53
C MET A 309 15.17 25.32 -4.96
N THR A 310 14.32 24.30 -5.01
CA THR A 310 12.90 24.46 -5.36
C THR A 310 12.19 25.41 -4.37
N PHE A 311 12.43 25.25 -3.07
CA PHE A 311 11.90 26.15 -2.04
C PHE A 311 12.35 27.61 -2.25
N LYS A 312 13.62 27.82 -2.61
CA LYS A 312 14.14 29.16 -2.92
C LYS A 312 13.46 29.77 -4.15
N THR A 313 13.25 28.97 -5.20
CA THR A 313 12.59 29.42 -6.43
C THR A 313 11.12 29.80 -6.25
N MET A 314 10.47 29.43 -5.13
CA MET A 314 9.09 29.87 -4.84
C MET A 314 8.96 31.39 -4.83
N LYS A 315 9.99 32.10 -4.34
CA LYS A 315 10.05 33.56 -4.36
C LYS A 315 10.10 34.12 -5.78
N ASP A 316 10.84 33.46 -6.67
CA ASP A 316 10.96 33.84 -8.08
C ASP A 316 9.62 33.71 -8.81
N TYR A 317 8.78 32.74 -8.40
CA TYR A 317 7.40 32.57 -8.89
C TYR A 317 6.37 33.46 -8.19
N ALA A 318 6.79 34.35 -7.27
CA ALA A 318 5.91 35.13 -6.41
C ALA A 318 4.90 34.28 -5.62
N VAL A 319 5.23 33.02 -5.33
CA VAL A 319 4.42 32.10 -4.52
C VAL A 319 4.92 32.15 -3.09
N SER A 320 4.04 32.54 -2.16
CA SER A 320 4.38 32.55 -0.74
C SER A 320 4.43 31.13 -0.19
N PRO A 321 5.53 30.71 0.46
CA PRO A 321 5.62 29.39 1.07
C PRO A 321 4.63 29.25 2.22
N ASP A 322 4.00 28.08 2.31
CA ASP A 322 3.13 27.71 3.41
C ASP A 322 3.86 26.83 4.42
N GLN A 323 3.15 26.42 5.47
CA GLN A 323 3.68 25.53 6.49
C GLN A 323 4.14 24.19 5.90
N TRP A 324 3.48 23.69 4.85
CA TRP A 324 3.86 22.45 4.18
C TRP A 324 5.16 22.60 3.41
N SER A 325 5.33 23.69 2.66
CA SER A 325 6.57 24.03 1.95
C SER A 325 7.74 24.06 2.91
N LEU A 326 7.57 24.74 4.04
CA LEU A 326 8.63 24.93 5.02
C LEU A 326 8.99 23.63 5.72
N ASN A 327 7.99 22.85 6.13
CA ASN A 327 8.18 21.55 6.75
C ASN A 327 8.90 20.57 5.81
N GLY A 328 8.55 20.55 4.52
CA GLY A 328 9.25 19.75 3.53
C GLY A 328 10.70 20.19 3.31
N ALA A 329 10.96 21.50 3.32
CA ALA A 329 12.32 22.04 3.23
C ALA A 329 13.16 21.73 4.48
N LEU A 330 12.57 21.78 5.68
CA LEU A 330 13.21 21.40 6.95
C LEU A 330 13.55 19.91 6.99
N GLU A 331 12.63 19.06 6.54
CA GLU A 331 12.88 17.61 6.44
C GLU A 331 14.01 17.32 5.45
N ALA A 332 14.01 17.97 4.28
CA ALA A 332 15.10 17.86 3.32
C ALA A 332 16.44 18.34 3.90
N ALA A 333 16.46 19.47 4.63
CA ALA A 333 17.66 19.96 5.29
C ALA A 333 18.18 18.97 6.36
N ALA A 334 17.29 18.25 7.04
CA ALA A 334 17.67 17.20 7.98
C ALA A 334 18.35 16.02 7.29
N TYR A 335 17.81 15.51 6.18
CA TYR A 335 18.48 14.46 5.39
C TYR A 335 19.82 14.91 4.79
N GLY A 336 19.98 16.20 4.51
CA GLY A 336 21.22 16.78 4.02
C GLY A 336 22.23 17.18 5.09
N GLU A 337 21.92 16.93 6.37
CA GLU A 337 22.75 17.34 7.52
C GLU A 337 23.08 18.84 7.51
N GLN A 338 22.19 19.66 6.97
CA GLN A 338 22.39 21.11 6.84
C GLN A 338 21.78 21.86 8.03
N TRP A 339 22.31 21.64 9.23
CA TRP A 339 21.79 22.24 10.47
C TRP A 339 21.67 23.78 10.40
N ALA A 340 22.66 24.46 9.81
CA ALA A 340 22.66 25.92 9.70
C ALA A 340 21.51 26.44 8.82
N LEU A 341 21.24 25.76 7.70
CA LEU A 341 20.11 26.08 6.83
C LEU A 341 18.79 25.76 7.52
N ALA A 342 18.70 24.66 8.28
CA ALA A 342 17.50 24.31 9.01
C ALA A 342 17.11 25.38 10.06
N ILE A 343 18.09 25.93 10.78
CA ILE A 343 17.85 27.05 11.72
C ILE A 343 17.41 28.31 10.97
N GLN A 344 18.04 28.63 9.83
CA GLN A 344 17.61 29.76 8.99
C GLN A 344 16.18 29.58 8.48
N LEU A 345 15.80 28.36 8.09
CA LEU A 345 14.43 28.05 7.66
C LEU A 345 13.44 28.21 8.81
N LEU A 346 13.78 27.79 10.04
CA LEU A 346 12.94 28.07 11.22
C LEU A 346 12.78 29.57 11.48
N ALA A 347 13.85 30.34 11.32
CA ALA A 347 13.79 31.80 11.47
C ALA A 347 12.86 32.48 10.44
N LEU A 348 12.52 31.81 9.32
CA LEU A 348 11.53 32.30 8.36
C LEU A 348 10.08 32.20 8.86
N LEU A 349 9.78 31.45 9.93
CA LEU A 349 8.42 31.34 10.47
C LEU A 349 7.86 32.70 10.92
N HIS A 350 8.67 33.50 11.62
CA HIS A 350 8.27 34.82 12.11
C HIS A 350 7.94 35.82 10.98
N PRO A 351 8.81 36.07 9.98
CA PRO A 351 8.49 36.98 8.88
C PRO A 351 7.34 36.48 8.00
N LEU A 352 7.13 35.17 7.90
CA LEU A 352 5.99 34.59 7.19
C LEU A 352 4.68 34.58 8.01
N ARG A 353 4.73 35.03 9.28
CA ARG A 353 3.60 34.98 10.24
C ARG A 353 2.99 33.57 10.35
N LEU A 354 3.83 32.55 10.26
CA LEU A 354 3.43 31.15 10.42
C LEU A 354 3.66 30.72 11.87
N GLU A 355 2.70 30.00 12.44
CA GLU A 355 2.85 29.43 13.78
C GLU A 355 3.83 28.26 13.75
N ALA A 356 4.84 28.34 14.61
CA ALA A 356 5.82 27.27 14.76
C ALA A 356 5.15 26.03 15.35
N GLN A 357 5.04 24.95 14.56
CA GLN A 357 4.50 23.68 15.02
C GLN A 357 5.61 22.76 15.52
N ALA A 358 5.24 21.79 16.36
CA ALA A 358 6.16 20.75 16.83
C ALA A 358 6.92 20.04 15.69
N PHE A 359 6.26 19.85 14.54
CA PHE A 359 6.88 19.26 13.35
C PHE A 359 8.03 20.09 12.79
N SER A 360 7.88 21.42 12.73
CA SER A 360 8.91 22.32 12.21
C SER A 360 10.17 22.25 13.07
N TYR A 361 10.00 22.28 14.40
CA TYR A 361 11.11 22.10 15.33
C TYR A 361 11.75 20.71 15.24
N ASN A 362 10.95 19.65 15.05
CA ASN A 362 11.49 18.29 14.88
C ASN A 362 12.42 18.18 13.67
N GLY A 363 12.09 18.83 12.55
CA GLY A 363 12.94 18.86 11.36
C GLY A 363 14.31 19.50 11.65
N ALA A 364 14.31 20.66 12.30
CA ALA A 364 15.56 21.34 12.64
C ALA A 364 16.37 20.60 13.72
N LEU A 365 15.71 20.03 14.74
CA LEU A 365 16.37 19.23 15.76
C LEU A 365 17.01 17.97 15.17
N ARG A 366 16.37 17.31 14.19
CA ARG A 366 16.98 16.19 13.45
C ARG A 366 18.21 16.62 12.66
N ALA A 367 18.16 17.76 11.99
CA ALA A 367 19.32 18.28 11.27
C ALA A 367 20.50 18.57 12.22
N CYS A 368 20.22 19.12 13.41
CA CYS A 368 21.23 19.39 14.42
C CYS A 368 21.77 18.11 15.08
N GLU A 369 20.91 17.12 15.32
CA GLU A 369 21.26 15.83 15.89
C GLU A 369 22.20 15.04 14.97
N ALA A 370 21.90 14.96 13.67
CA ALA A 370 22.78 14.32 12.69
C ALA A 370 24.19 14.94 12.63
N CYS A 371 24.30 16.24 12.93
CA CYS A 371 25.58 16.96 12.99
C CYS A 371 26.24 16.97 14.38
N GLY A 372 25.63 16.34 15.39
CA GLY A 372 26.09 16.37 16.78
C GLY A 372 26.11 17.77 17.40
N ARG A 373 25.24 18.68 16.95
CA ARG A 373 25.14 20.09 17.38
C ARG A 373 24.23 20.24 18.60
N TRP A 374 24.68 19.70 19.74
CA TRP A 374 23.89 19.63 20.96
C TRP A 374 23.51 21.00 21.54
N ARG A 375 24.37 22.02 21.39
CA ARG A 375 24.11 23.37 21.91
C ARG A 375 22.93 24.01 21.21
N GLU A 376 22.92 23.90 19.89
CA GLU A 376 21.83 24.38 19.04
C GLU A 376 20.55 23.58 19.31
N CYS A 377 20.63 22.26 19.51
CA CYS A 377 19.49 21.46 19.94
C CYS A 377 18.87 21.94 21.26
N LEU A 378 19.71 22.28 22.26
CA LEU A 378 19.24 22.80 23.53
C LEU A 378 18.57 24.17 23.39
N GLN A 379 19.16 25.07 22.58
CA GLN A 379 18.57 26.37 22.31
C GLN A 379 17.19 26.21 21.66
N LEU A 380 17.08 25.36 20.63
CA LEU A 380 15.79 25.07 20.00
C LEU A 380 14.78 24.45 20.98
N LEU A 381 15.22 23.56 21.87
CA LEU A 381 14.35 22.99 22.90
C LEU A 381 13.87 24.04 23.91
N GLN A 382 14.73 25.01 24.25
CA GLN A 382 14.35 26.16 25.09
C GLN A 382 13.36 27.09 24.36
N ASP A 383 13.57 27.35 23.08
CA ASP A 383 12.65 28.14 22.26
C ASP A 383 11.27 27.47 22.19
N VAL A 384 11.22 26.13 22.06
CA VAL A 384 9.97 25.38 22.13
C VAL A 384 9.28 25.55 23.47
N ARG A 385 10.01 25.52 24.60
CA ARG A 385 9.43 25.73 25.94
C ARG A 385 8.87 27.13 26.13
N GLN A 386 9.50 28.12 25.51
CA GLN A 386 9.06 29.51 25.57
C GLN A 386 7.87 29.77 24.65
N SER A 387 7.77 29.04 23.54
CA SER A 387 6.55 29.00 22.75
C SER A 387 5.43 28.29 23.53
N SER A 388 4.17 28.67 23.34
CA SER A 388 3.02 28.12 24.06
C SER A 388 2.78 26.61 23.86
N SER A 389 3.64 25.91 23.11
CA SER A 389 3.61 24.47 22.91
C SER A 389 4.52 23.76 23.91
N SER A 390 3.99 22.82 24.68
CA SER A 390 4.83 21.94 25.49
C SER A 390 5.74 21.11 24.59
N PRO A 391 7.03 20.95 24.95
CA PRO A 391 7.94 20.12 24.16
C PRO A 391 7.45 18.68 24.11
N SER A 392 7.48 18.07 22.93
CA SER A 392 7.12 16.67 22.74
C SER A 392 8.26 15.73 23.10
N LEU A 393 7.94 14.47 23.41
CA LEU A 393 8.92 13.43 23.70
C LEU A 393 9.96 13.25 22.57
N THR A 394 9.55 13.42 21.31
CA THR A 394 10.45 13.36 20.15
C THR A 394 11.51 14.46 20.20
N GLN A 395 11.16 15.66 20.67
CA GLN A 395 12.09 16.79 20.76
C GLN A 395 13.14 16.54 21.86
N TYR A 396 12.70 16.01 23.01
CA TYR A 396 13.62 15.53 24.05
C TYR A 396 14.53 14.42 23.56
N HIS A 397 13.98 13.41 22.85
CA HIS A 397 14.76 12.32 22.28
C HIS A 397 15.90 12.82 21.38
N LEU A 398 15.60 13.75 20.46
CA LEU A 398 16.59 14.33 19.55
C LEU A 398 17.67 15.14 20.28
N ALA A 399 17.28 15.90 21.31
CA ALA A 399 18.24 16.63 22.13
C ALA A 399 19.17 15.69 22.91
N ILE A 400 18.61 14.65 23.54
CA ILE A 400 19.37 13.61 24.26
C ILE A 400 20.31 12.87 23.30
N ALA A 401 19.83 12.49 22.11
CA ALA A 401 20.65 11.84 21.09
C ALA A 401 21.84 12.69 20.66
N SER A 402 21.61 13.98 20.38
CA SER A 402 22.68 14.91 20.02
C SER A 402 23.71 15.09 21.14
N ALA A 403 23.27 15.14 22.40
CA ALA A 403 24.16 15.20 23.56
C ALA A 403 24.95 13.91 23.76
N GLY A 404 24.32 12.76 23.51
CA GLY A 404 24.91 11.44 23.62
C GLY A 404 25.99 11.16 22.58
N MET A 405 25.80 11.62 21.33
CA MET A 405 26.81 11.51 20.28
C MET A 405 28.12 12.23 20.63
N GLN A 406 28.04 13.32 21.40
CA GLN A 406 29.20 14.13 21.81
C GLN A 406 29.73 13.75 23.20
N GLY A 407 29.23 12.67 23.82
CA GLY A 407 29.69 12.20 25.13
C GLY A 407 29.28 13.08 26.32
N HIS A 408 28.26 13.93 26.16
CA HIS A 408 27.71 14.72 27.26
C HIS A 408 26.63 13.95 28.02
N TRP A 409 27.03 12.88 28.71
CA TRP A 409 26.14 11.96 29.43
C TRP A 409 25.32 12.65 30.54
N SER A 410 25.93 13.57 31.29
CA SER A 410 25.27 14.28 32.40
C SER A 410 24.12 15.17 31.91
N LEU A 411 24.30 15.80 30.75
CA LEU A 411 23.26 16.58 30.09
C LEU A 411 22.13 15.68 29.55
N ALA A 412 22.49 14.55 28.92
CA ALA A 412 21.51 13.59 28.42
C ALA A 412 20.63 13.04 29.55
N LEU A 413 21.21 12.72 30.71
CA LEU A 413 20.48 12.32 31.91
C LEU A 413 19.60 13.43 32.49
N ALA A 414 20.11 14.66 32.56
CA ALA A 414 19.34 15.79 33.06
C ALA A 414 18.08 16.01 32.21
N LEU A 415 18.22 15.96 30.88
CA LEU A 415 17.09 16.05 29.95
C LEU A 415 16.12 14.86 30.06
N LEU A 416 16.64 13.66 30.32
CA LEU A 416 15.83 12.46 30.53
C LEU A 416 14.97 12.59 31.79
N HIS A 417 15.57 12.98 32.92
CA HIS A 417 14.84 13.20 34.17
C HIS A 417 13.86 14.37 34.08
N GLU A 418 14.19 15.42 33.33
CA GLU A 418 13.26 16.50 33.05
C GLU A 418 12.03 16.00 32.27
N ALA A 419 12.24 15.15 31.25
CA ALA A 419 11.14 14.52 30.52
C ALA A 419 10.28 13.63 31.44
N GLU A 420 10.88 12.86 32.36
CA GLU A 420 10.13 12.07 33.36
C GLU A 420 9.36 12.95 34.35
N ALA A 421 9.94 14.05 34.81
CA ALA A 421 9.31 15.00 35.73
C ALA A 421 8.09 15.69 35.11
N THR A 422 8.10 15.89 33.79
CA THR A 422 6.93 16.38 33.04
C THR A 422 5.84 15.32 32.84
N GLY A 423 6.04 14.09 33.32
CA GLY A 423 5.07 12.99 33.24
C GLY A 423 5.03 12.30 31.88
N MET A 424 6.05 12.46 31.04
CA MET A 424 6.08 11.83 29.72
C MET A 424 6.49 10.35 29.82
N LEU A 425 5.77 9.49 29.09
CA LEU A 425 6.12 8.08 28.95
C LEU A 425 7.32 7.93 28.02
N LEU A 426 8.51 7.77 28.58
CA LEU A 426 9.72 7.61 27.78
C LEU A 426 9.68 6.36 26.90
N HIS A 427 10.06 6.52 25.64
CA HIS A 427 10.31 5.40 24.73
C HIS A 427 11.61 4.69 25.10
N ILE A 428 11.63 3.36 24.89
CA ILE A 428 12.82 2.51 25.10
C ILE A 428 14.03 3.06 24.32
N GLN A 429 13.80 3.54 23.09
CA GLN A 429 14.84 4.15 22.25
C GLN A 429 15.52 5.37 22.91
N THR A 430 14.80 6.20 23.67
CA THR A 430 15.39 7.36 24.36
C THR A 430 16.28 6.92 25.52
N LEU A 431 15.88 5.87 26.23
CA LEU A 431 16.67 5.28 27.30
C LEU A 431 17.92 4.58 26.75
N GLU A 432 17.82 3.84 25.64
CA GLU A 432 18.95 3.20 24.95
C GLU A 432 19.98 4.22 24.47
N VAL A 433 19.54 5.34 23.91
CA VAL A 433 20.43 6.43 23.46
C VAL A 433 21.18 7.05 24.65
N THR A 434 20.49 7.28 25.77
CA THR A 434 21.10 7.81 26.99
C THR A 434 22.08 6.79 27.61
N LEU A 435 21.73 5.51 27.57
CA LEU A 435 22.58 4.41 28.01
C LEU A 435 23.87 4.33 27.17
N ASN A 436 23.76 4.36 25.84
CA ASN A 436 24.91 4.36 24.94
C ASN A 436 25.82 5.57 25.17
N ALA A 437 25.26 6.74 25.46
CA ALA A 437 26.05 7.91 25.86
C ALA A 437 26.85 7.66 27.14
N CYS A 438 26.23 7.07 28.16
CA CYS A 438 26.88 6.75 29.44
C CYS A 438 27.99 5.71 29.25
N LEU A 439 27.74 4.66 28.45
CA LEU A 439 28.71 3.61 28.13
C LEU A 439 29.94 4.16 27.41
N LYS A 440 29.74 5.01 26.38
CA LYS A 440 30.85 5.67 25.66
C LYS A 440 31.74 6.52 26.58
N THR A 441 31.14 7.13 27.62
CA THR A 441 31.85 7.99 28.57
C THR A 441 32.40 7.25 29.79
N ARG A 442 32.30 5.91 29.82
CA ARG A 442 32.76 5.01 30.89
C ARG A 442 32.18 5.37 32.26
N GLN A 443 30.87 5.58 32.33
CA GLN A 443 30.14 5.81 33.58
C GLN A 443 29.27 4.59 33.89
N PRO A 444 29.83 3.55 34.55
CA PRO A 444 29.15 2.27 34.67
C PRO A 444 27.94 2.30 35.61
N LEU A 445 28.04 2.98 36.76
CA LEU A 445 26.96 3.02 37.76
C LEU A 445 25.63 3.48 37.15
N VAL A 446 25.67 4.62 36.45
CA VAL A 446 24.47 5.20 35.86
C VAL A 446 23.99 4.41 34.64
N ALA A 447 24.89 3.81 33.87
CA ALA A 447 24.54 2.95 32.75
C ALA A 447 23.75 1.71 33.23
N TRP A 448 24.18 1.07 34.31
CA TRP A 448 23.50 -0.11 34.83
C TRP A 448 22.16 0.21 35.50
N ASP A 449 22.03 1.37 36.16
CA ASP A 449 20.73 1.84 36.68
C ASP A 449 19.73 2.11 35.55
N LEU A 450 20.17 2.74 34.45
CA LEU A 450 19.35 2.94 33.26
C LEU A 450 18.94 1.61 32.60
N LEU A 451 19.87 0.65 32.51
CA LEU A 451 19.58 -0.68 31.98
C LEU A 451 18.53 -1.40 32.84
N ALA A 452 18.62 -1.31 34.17
CA ALA A 452 17.62 -1.86 35.07
C ALA A 452 16.24 -1.22 34.84
N ALA A 453 16.18 0.11 34.67
CA ALA A 453 14.96 0.83 34.35
C ALA A 453 14.35 0.41 32.99
N ILE A 454 15.18 0.15 31.96
CA ILE A 454 14.73 -0.36 30.66
C ILE A 454 14.13 -1.77 30.82
N LEU A 455 14.83 -2.66 31.55
CA LEU A 455 14.41 -4.04 31.74
C LEU A 455 13.11 -4.18 32.53
N GLN A 456 12.83 -3.25 33.45
CA GLN A 456 11.55 -3.18 34.17
C GLN A 456 10.38 -2.76 33.27
N ARG A 457 10.63 -1.97 32.21
CA ARG A 457 9.59 -1.43 31.31
C ARG A 457 9.21 -2.34 30.13
N GLY A 458 10.02 -3.36 29.81
CA GLY A 458 9.63 -4.42 28.86
C GLY A 458 10.79 -5.03 28.07
N SER A 459 10.71 -6.33 27.81
CA SER A 459 11.75 -7.12 27.13
C SER A 459 11.51 -7.24 25.62
N ARG A 460 12.35 -6.58 24.83
CA ARG A 460 12.75 -7.01 23.48
C ARG A 460 14.26 -6.76 23.31
N GLU A 461 14.84 -7.43 22.31
CA GLU A 461 16.26 -7.35 21.95
C GLU A 461 16.73 -5.88 21.98
N LEU A 462 17.60 -5.57 22.94
CA LEU A 462 18.19 -4.26 23.09
C LEU A 462 19.19 -4.08 21.95
N ASN A 463 19.14 -2.96 21.25
CA ASN A 463 20.09 -2.64 20.20
C ASN A 463 21.36 -2.03 20.83
N LEU A 464 21.99 -2.80 21.74
CA LEU A 464 23.16 -2.40 22.51
C LEU A 464 24.35 -3.24 22.07
N ASP A 465 25.48 -2.59 21.81
CA ASP A 465 26.73 -3.28 21.57
C ASP A 465 27.18 -3.97 22.87
N ALA A 466 27.06 -5.29 22.91
CA ALA A 466 27.43 -6.11 24.08
C ALA A 466 28.91 -5.90 24.49
N ALA A 467 29.76 -5.48 23.56
CA ALA A 467 31.15 -5.10 23.81
C ALA A 467 31.29 -3.82 24.66
N ASP A 468 30.44 -2.81 24.47
CA ASP A 468 30.48 -1.56 25.25
C ASP A 468 29.95 -1.78 26.68
N LEU A 469 28.97 -2.68 26.84
CA LEU A 469 28.51 -3.14 28.15
C LEU A 469 29.57 -3.98 28.88
N ALA A 470 30.26 -4.88 28.17
CA ALA A 470 31.33 -5.70 28.72
C ALA A 470 32.52 -4.84 29.17
N THR A 471 32.95 -3.90 28.33
CA THR A 471 34.05 -2.97 28.68
C THR A 471 33.68 -2.06 29.85
N SER A 472 32.43 -1.62 29.95
CA SER A 472 31.90 -0.89 31.11
C SER A 472 32.02 -1.71 32.41
N LEU A 473 31.68 -3.01 32.38
CA LEU A 473 31.84 -3.91 33.53
C LEU A 473 33.29 -4.13 33.94
N CYS A 474 34.22 -4.21 32.98
CA CYS A 474 35.66 -4.33 33.28
C CYS A 474 36.24 -3.09 33.96
N HIS A 475 35.53 -1.97 33.95
CA HIS A 475 35.92 -0.73 34.64
C HIS A 475 35.23 -0.56 36.01
N CYS A 476 34.34 -1.48 36.39
CA CYS A 476 33.73 -1.53 37.71
C CYS A 476 34.57 -2.34 38.70
N ASP A 477 34.40 -2.08 39.99
CA ASP A 477 34.82 -3.04 41.01
C ASP A 477 34.01 -4.35 40.86
N TRP A 478 34.67 -5.48 41.12
CA TRP A 478 34.08 -6.81 40.91
C TRP A 478 32.78 -7.03 41.71
N GLN A 479 32.64 -6.35 42.85
CA GLN A 479 31.45 -6.41 43.70
C GLN A 479 30.24 -5.75 43.02
N ASP A 480 30.46 -4.58 42.41
CA ASP A 480 29.43 -3.85 41.67
C ASP A 480 29.06 -4.59 40.38
N ALA A 481 30.05 -5.13 39.67
CA ALA A 481 29.83 -5.93 38.47
C ALA A 481 28.90 -7.14 38.73
N ILE A 482 29.07 -7.84 39.86
CA ILE A 482 28.20 -8.96 40.25
C ILE A 482 26.78 -8.47 40.56
N MET A 483 26.67 -7.37 41.31
CA MET A 483 25.39 -6.75 41.67
C MET A 483 24.58 -6.37 40.42
N TYR A 484 25.25 -5.88 39.38
CA TYR A 484 24.63 -5.48 38.12
C TYR A 484 24.27 -6.64 37.20
N LEU A 485 25.04 -7.74 37.23
CA LEU A 485 24.77 -8.93 36.41
C LEU A 485 23.65 -9.81 37.00
N GLU A 486 23.47 -9.82 38.32
CA GLU A 486 22.53 -10.70 39.00
C GLU A 486 21.05 -10.57 38.57
N PRO A 487 20.50 -9.36 38.33
CA PRO A 487 19.13 -9.17 37.84
C PRO A 487 18.96 -9.58 36.37
N VAL A 488 20.04 -9.60 35.59
CA VAL A 488 20.00 -9.73 34.12
C VAL A 488 20.52 -11.09 33.65
N ARG A 489 21.15 -11.89 34.53
CA ARG A 489 21.76 -13.21 34.24
C ARG A 489 20.83 -14.23 33.55
N THR A 490 19.52 -14.10 33.74
CA THR A 490 18.52 -15.02 33.15
C THR A 490 18.05 -14.60 31.77
N LYS A 491 18.48 -13.42 31.28
CA LYS A 491 18.08 -12.91 29.97
C LYS A 491 18.94 -13.54 28.87
N ARG A 492 18.27 -13.97 27.81
CA ARG A 492 18.88 -14.69 26.67
C ARG A 492 20.04 -13.93 26.02
N TRP A 493 19.90 -12.63 25.80
CA TRP A 493 20.95 -11.78 25.20
C TRP A 493 22.20 -11.65 26.07
N VAL A 494 22.08 -11.76 27.40
CA VAL A 494 23.25 -11.77 28.29
C VAL A 494 24.09 -13.03 28.05
N VAL A 495 23.43 -14.18 27.92
CA VAL A 495 24.11 -15.46 27.69
C VAL A 495 24.67 -15.56 26.28
N GLU A 496 23.92 -15.12 25.27
CA GLU A 496 24.29 -15.26 23.85
C GLU A 496 25.25 -14.16 23.36
N SER A 497 25.31 -12.98 24.01
CA SER A 497 26.07 -11.82 23.49
C SER A 497 26.98 -11.15 24.52
N LEU A 498 26.55 -10.95 25.77
CA LEU A 498 27.36 -10.26 26.80
C LEU A 498 28.46 -11.15 27.39
N LEU A 499 28.16 -12.41 27.74
CA LEU A 499 29.15 -13.34 28.30
C LEU A 499 30.30 -13.66 27.32
N PRO A 500 30.06 -13.90 26.01
CA PRO A 500 31.15 -14.03 25.04
C PRO A 500 32.01 -12.77 24.94
N ALA A 501 31.40 -11.58 24.89
CA ALA A 501 32.12 -10.30 24.83
C ALA A 501 32.97 -10.04 26.09
N LEU A 502 32.49 -10.43 27.27
CA LEU A 502 33.25 -10.41 28.52
C LEU A 502 34.44 -11.39 28.49
N SER A 503 34.29 -12.56 27.85
CA SER A 503 35.39 -13.54 27.74
C SER A 503 36.49 -13.13 26.75
N GLU A 504 36.15 -12.32 25.73
CA GLU A 504 37.10 -11.76 24.76
C GLU A 504 37.80 -10.50 25.30
N SER A 505 37.12 -9.74 26.15
CA SER A 505 37.70 -8.65 26.93
C SER A 505 38.73 -9.20 27.92
N ARG A 506 40.03 -9.07 27.60
CA ARG A 506 41.16 -9.63 28.37
C ARG A 506 41.44 -8.98 29.75
N ALA A 507 40.48 -8.24 30.32
CA ALA A 507 40.53 -7.68 31.66
C ALA A 507 39.46 -8.37 32.51
#